data_AF-A0A0C9ZQL4-F1
#
_entry.id   AF-A0A0C9ZQL4-F1
#
_cell.length_a   1.000
_cell.length_b   1.000
_cell.length_c   1.000
_cell.angle_alpha   90.00
_cell.angle_beta   90.00
_cell.angle_gamma   90.00
#
_symmetry.space_group_name_H-M   'P 1'
#
loop_
_entity.id
_entity.type
_entity.pdbx_description
1 polymer ?
#
loop_
_entity_poly.entity_id
_entity_poly.type
_entity_poly.pdbx_seq_one_letter_code
_entity_poly.pdbx_strand_id
1 'polypeptide(L)'
;QGELAHRALKAFYPLISKRDTPGQLAKHERRRRVLRRVAEHDLHFTDQPPVDVPVGLTEHHYIHTLCRNNPLDLFNFLRDHDSDPAVSAFIPKLKDHILYRLRNLDVSYCDHAFTDAERNSVIILNNRLYSVQTMQVHYTTYDL
;
A
#
# COMPACT_ATOMS: atom_id res chain seq x y z
N GLN A 1 -29.12 7.78 1.50
CA GLN A 1 -28.19 7.01 2.36
C GLN A 1 -28.02 5.54 1.95
N GLY A 2 -28.88 4.95 1.09
CA GLY A 2 -28.76 3.54 0.69
C GLY A 2 -27.62 3.22 -0.30
N GLU A 3 -27.23 4.19 -1.13
CA GLU A 3 -26.23 3.96 -2.18
C GLU A 3 -24.82 3.70 -1.62
N LEU A 4 -24.41 4.44 -0.58
CA LEU A 4 -23.09 4.30 0.02
C LEU A 4 -22.95 2.97 0.79
N ALA A 5 -24.02 2.53 1.46
CA ALA A 5 -24.10 1.21 2.06
C ALA A 5 -24.01 0.11 0.99
N HIS A 6 -24.74 0.26 -0.12
CA HIS A 6 -24.71 -0.68 -1.24
C HIS A 6 -23.33 -0.80 -1.90
N ARG A 7 -22.60 0.31 -2.04
CA ARG A 7 -21.19 0.32 -2.51
C ARG A 7 -20.26 -0.42 -1.55
N ALA A 8 -20.40 -0.21 -0.25
CA ALA A 8 -19.60 -0.89 0.76
C ALA A 8 -19.84 -2.42 0.75
N LEU A 9 -21.10 -2.85 0.65
CA LEU A 9 -21.44 -4.27 0.56
C LEU A 9 -20.85 -4.93 -0.68
N LYS A 10 -20.90 -4.25 -1.84
CA LYS A 10 -20.26 -4.73 -3.08
C LYS A 10 -18.74 -4.89 -2.94
N ALA A 11 -18.07 -3.97 -2.24
CA ALA A 11 -16.62 -4.05 -2.02
C ALA A 11 -16.21 -5.24 -1.14
N PHE A 12 -17.05 -5.63 -0.18
CA PHE A 12 -16.75 -6.74 0.73
C PHE A 12 -17.22 -8.10 0.22
N TYR A 13 -18.22 -8.15 -0.67
CA TYR A 13 -18.76 -9.39 -1.23
C TYR A 13 -17.74 -10.35 -1.86
N PRO A 14 -16.69 -9.90 -2.59
CA PRO A 14 -15.65 -10.79 -3.10
C PRO A 14 -14.65 -11.28 -2.03
N LEU A 15 -14.59 -10.62 -0.86
CA LEU A 15 -13.62 -10.90 0.21
C LEU A 15 -14.15 -11.89 1.26
N ILE A 16 -15.42 -12.30 1.15
CA ILE A 16 -16.08 -13.19 2.10
C ILE A 16 -16.24 -14.59 1.53
N SER A 17 -16.25 -15.58 2.42
CA SER A 17 -16.41 -17.00 2.07
C SER A 17 -17.84 -17.38 1.64
N LYS A 18 -18.79 -16.43 1.70
CA LYS A 18 -20.23 -16.56 1.36
C LYS A 18 -21.01 -17.62 2.14
N ARG A 19 -20.39 -18.23 3.16
CA ARG A 19 -21.02 -19.22 4.06
C ARG A 19 -21.91 -18.57 5.13
N ASP A 20 -21.54 -17.38 5.58
CA ASP A 20 -22.36 -16.51 6.46
C ASP A 20 -22.15 -15.06 6.03
N THR A 21 -22.85 -14.70 4.96
CA THR A 21 -22.75 -13.38 4.32
C THR A 21 -23.08 -12.23 5.29
N PRO A 22 -24.23 -12.21 6.00
CA PRO A 22 -24.56 -11.09 6.88
C PRO A 22 -23.57 -10.95 8.05
N GLY A 23 -23.15 -12.05 8.69
CA GLY A 23 -22.17 -12.00 9.78
C GLY A 23 -20.79 -11.52 9.34
N GLN A 24 -20.32 -11.99 8.18
CA GLN A 24 -19.01 -11.58 7.65
C GLN A 24 -19.01 -10.12 7.18
N LEU A 25 -20.11 -9.64 6.59
CA LEU A 25 -20.28 -8.23 6.22
C LEU A 25 -20.31 -7.33 7.45
N ALA A 26 -21.06 -7.71 8.48
CA ALA A 26 -21.11 -6.96 9.74
C ALA A 26 -19.72 -6.87 10.40
N LYS A 27 -18.93 -7.96 10.36
CA LYS A 27 -17.55 -7.98 10.87
C LYS A 27 -16.62 -7.04 10.09
N HIS A 28 -16.72 -7.02 8.76
CA HIS A 28 -15.96 -6.11 7.91
C HIS A 28 -16.33 -4.63 8.14
N GLU A 29 -17.63 -4.35 8.25
CA GLU A 29 -18.14 -3.01 8.54
C GLU A 29 -17.65 -2.51 9.91
N ARG A 30 -17.75 -3.36 10.94
CA ARG A 30 -17.27 -3.06 12.29
C ARG A 30 -15.76 -2.78 12.30
N ARG A 31 -14.95 -3.60 11.63
CA ARG A 31 -13.50 -3.40 11.52
C ARG A 31 -13.16 -2.08 10.83
N ARG A 32 -13.81 -1.78 9.70
CA ARG A 32 -13.61 -0.52 8.98
C ARG A 32 -14.01 0.69 9.82
N ARG A 33 -15.10 0.61 10.59
CA ARG A 33 -15.55 1.68 11.48
C ARG A 33 -14.56 1.93 12.62
N VAL A 34 -13.96 0.86 13.19
CA VAL A 34 -12.92 0.98 14.21
C VAL A 34 -11.66 1.66 13.64
N LEU A 35 -11.18 1.21 12.48
CA LEU A 35 -10.02 1.82 11.82
C LEU A 35 -10.26 3.29 11.48
N ARG A 36 -11.46 3.64 11.01
CA ARG A 36 -11.81 5.03 10.72
C ARG A 36 -11.82 5.90 11.97
N ARG A 37 -12.37 5.39 13.08
CA ARG A 37 -12.36 6.11 14.37
C ARG A 37 -10.94 6.33 14.89
N VAL A 38 -10.04 5.36 14.72
CA VAL A 38 -8.63 5.51 15.12
C VAL A 38 -7.95 6.60 14.27
N ALA A 39 -8.15 6.58 12.96
CA ALA A 39 -7.62 7.62 12.07
C ALA A 39 -8.22 9.01 12.33
N GLU A 40 -9.52 9.10 12.66
CA GLU A 40 -10.19 10.36 13.04
C GLU A 40 -9.68 10.87 14.40
N HIS A 41 -9.36 9.97 15.32
CA HIS A 41 -8.78 10.31 16.62
C HIS A 41 -7.35 10.84 16.45
N ASP A 42 -6.49 10.20 15.65
CA ASP A 42 -5.13 10.69 15.38
C ASP A 42 -5.08 12.11 14.79
N LEU A 43 -6.14 12.58 14.12
CA LEU A 43 -6.26 13.94 13.60
C LEU A 43 -6.69 14.99 14.65
N HIS A 44 -7.11 14.58 15.84
CA HIS A 44 -7.54 15.46 16.94
C HIS A 44 -6.55 15.49 18.13
N PHE A 45 -5.46 14.73 18.11
CA PHE A 45 -4.46 14.68 19.20
C PHE A 45 -3.37 15.76 19.13
N THR A 46 -3.67 16.91 18.51
CA THR A 46 -2.71 18.02 18.48
C THR A 46 -2.67 18.86 19.76
N ASP A 47 -3.55 18.64 20.75
CA ASP A 47 -3.64 19.48 21.97
C ASP A 47 -3.50 18.73 23.31
N GLN A 48 -2.93 17.51 23.36
CA GLN A 48 -2.57 16.86 24.63
C GLN A 48 -1.05 16.83 24.86
N PRO A 49 -0.58 17.07 26.10
CA PRO A 49 0.84 17.00 26.43
C PRO A 49 1.35 15.59 26.14
N PRO A 50 2.58 15.46 25.61
CA PRO A 50 3.07 14.21 25.07
C PRO A 50 3.16 13.18 26.20
N VAL A 51 2.36 12.13 26.09
CA VAL A 51 2.73 10.85 26.69
C VAL A 51 3.99 10.42 25.95
N ASP A 52 5.07 10.13 26.68
CA ASP A 52 6.38 9.73 26.16
C ASP A 52 6.29 8.53 25.22
N VAL A 53 5.88 8.77 23.97
CA VAL A 53 6.21 7.91 22.85
C VAL A 53 7.67 8.23 22.56
N PRO A 54 8.59 7.25 22.56
CA PRO A 54 9.97 7.50 22.19
C PRO A 54 9.95 8.22 20.83
N VAL A 55 10.56 9.41 20.79
CA VAL A 55 10.53 10.40 19.71
C VAL A 55 11.05 9.88 18.35
N GLY A 56 11.30 8.58 18.19
CA GLY A 56 11.86 7.93 17.00
C GLY A 56 10.92 7.07 16.15
N LEU A 57 9.62 6.94 16.48
CA LEU A 57 8.71 6.00 15.80
C LEU A 57 7.58 6.69 15.00
N THR A 58 7.85 7.83 14.36
CA THR A 58 6.89 8.46 13.43
C THR A 58 6.68 7.66 12.14
N GLU A 59 7.61 6.78 11.78
CA GLU A 59 7.53 5.94 10.58
C GLU A 59 7.27 4.46 10.95
N HIS A 60 6.19 3.88 10.42
CA HIS A 60 5.83 2.45 10.60
C HIS A 60 6.89 1.50 10.03
N HIS A 61 7.67 1.97 9.06
CA HIS A 61 8.79 1.23 8.51
C HIS A 61 9.86 2.22 8.09
N TYR A 62 11.12 1.82 8.27
CA TYR A 62 12.27 2.57 7.85
C TYR A 62 13.04 1.75 6.81
N ILE A 63 13.22 2.34 5.63
CA ILE A 63 14.09 1.80 4.58
C ILE A 63 15.24 2.78 4.43
N HIS A 64 16.47 2.29 4.54
CA HIS A 64 17.65 3.13 4.41
C HIS A 64 17.77 3.69 2.97
N THR A 65 17.29 4.92 2.77
CA THR A 65 17.06 5.58 1.48
C THR A 65 18.34 5.93 0.70
N LEU A 66 19.51 5.90 1.36
CA LEU A 66 20.79 6.29 0.78
C LEU A 66 21.61 5.13 0.19
N CYS A 67 21.21 3.88 0.40
CA CYS A 67 21.97 2.73 -0.07
C CYS A 67 21.69 2.41 -1.55
N ARG A 68 22.35 3.15 -2.46
CA ARG A 68 22.43 2.82 -3.90
C ARG A 68 23.58 1.86 -4.24
N ASN A 69 24.04 1.09 -3.26
CA ASN A 69 25.24 0.27 -3.36
C ASN A 69 25.00 -1.03 -4.15
N ASN A 70 23.74 -1.45 -4.32
CA ASN A 70 23.41 -2.65 -5.08
C ASN A 70 22.53 -2.33 -6.29
N PRO A 71 23.14 -1.92 -7.42
CA PRO A 71 22.40 -1.69 -8.65
C PRO A 71 21.93 -3.00 -9.26
N LEU A 72 20.69 -3.00 -9.72
CA LEU A 72 20.03 -4.13 -10.36
C LEU A 72 19.54 -3.69 -11.74
N ASP A 73 19.99 -4.37 -12.78
CA ASP A 73 19.45 -4.19 -14.12
C ASP A 73 18.06 -4.81 -14.20
N LEU A 74 17.08 -3.97 -14.50
CA LEU A 74 15.67 -4.32 -14.47
C LEU A 74 15.32 -5.43 -15.48
N PHE A 75 15.89 -5.40 -16.69
CA PHE A 75 15.55 -6.38 -17.72
C PHE A 75 16.25 -7.72 -17.48
N ASN A 76 17.48 -7.71 -16.98
CA ASN A 76 18.17 -8.93 -16.58
C ASN A 76 17.42 -9.60 -15.42
N PHE A 77 17.02 -8.85 -14.39
CA PHE A 77 16.23 -9.38 -13.28
C PHE A 77 14.92 -10.03 -13.74
N LEU A 78 14.19 -9.38 -14.65
CA LEU A 78 12.94 -9.93 -15.18
C LEU A 78 13.17 -11.20 -16.00
N ARG A 79 14.25 -11.25 -16.78
CA ARG A 79 14.62 -12.44 -17.55
C ARG A 79 14.99 -13.61 -16.64
N ASP A 80 15.79 -13.34 -15.60
CA ASP A 80 16.25 -14.35 -14.66
C ASP A 80 15.09 -14.92 -13.82
N HIS A 81 13.93 -14.24 -13.79
CA HIS A 81 12.75 -14.61 -13.02
C HIS A 81 11.51 -14.82 -13.90
N ASP A 82 11.67 -15.11 -15.20
CA ASP A 82 10.53 -15.21 -16.15
C ASP A 82 9.49 -16.27 -15.75
N SER A 83 9.90 -17.31 -15.01
CA SER A 83 9.00 -18.33 -14.47
C SER A 83 8.24 -17.91 -13.20
N ASP A 84 8.57 -16.76 -12.60
CA ASP A 84 7.94 -16.25 -11.38
C ASP A 84 6.66 -15.45 -11.72
N PRO A 85 5.47 -15.90 -11.28
CA PRO A 85 4.23 -15.15 -11.48
C PRO A 85 4.26 -13.73 -10.89
N ALA A 86 5.09 -13.47 -9.88
CA ALA A 86 5.22 -12.17 -9.24
C ALA A 86 5.78 -11.09 -10.19
N VAL A 87 6.61 -11.48 -11.16
CA VAL A 87 7.17 -10.55 -12.16
C VAL A 87 6.30 -10.42 -13.42
N SER A 88 5.15 -11.11 -13.47
CA SER A 88 4.21 -10.98 -14.57
C SER A 88 3.67 -9.55 -14.69
N ALA A 89 3.86 -8.97 -15.88
CA ALA A 89 3.53 -7.57 -16.19
C ALA A 89 4.17 -6.56 -15.20
N PHE A 90 5.38 -6.86 -14.71
CA PHE A 90 6.06 -6.03 -13.72
C PHE A 90 6.29 -4.58 -14.20
N ILE A 91 6.78 -4.37 -15.42
CA ILE A 91 7.08 -3.03 -15.93
C ILE A 91 5.85 -2.11 -15.96
N PRO A 92 4.70 -2.52 -16.55
CA PRO A 92 3.47 -1.73 -16.46
C PRO A 92 3.05 -1.44 -15.01
N LYS A 93 3.05 -2.45 -14.13
CA LYS A 93 2.63 -2.29 -12.72
C LYS A 93 3.55 -1.34 -11.95
N LEU A 94 4.85 -1.40 -12.19
CA LEU A 94 5.83 -0.51 -11.59
C LEU A 94 5.60 0.94 -12.05
N LYS A 95 5.40 1.16 -13.36
CA LYS A 95 5.11 2.49 -13.90
C LYS A 95 3.80 3.06 -13.37
N ASP A 96 2.76 2.24 -13.25
CA ASP A 96 1.48 2.63 -12.67
C ASP A 96 1.67 3.05 -11.20
N HIS A 97 2.43 2.27 -10.41
CA HIS A 97 2.77 2.63 -9.04
C HIS A 97 3.49 3.97 -8.93
N ILE A 98 4.50 4.20 -9.77
CA ILE A 98 5.24 5.47 -9.81
C ILE A 98 4.31 6.62 -10.19
N LEU A 99 3.43 6.44 -11.18
CA LEU A 99 2.47 7.46 -11.59
C LEU A 99 1.49 7.82 -10.48
N TYR A 100 0.98 6.85 -9.73
CA TYR A 100 0.14 7.14 -8.57
C TYR A 100 0.86 8.02 -7.55
N ARG A 101 2.13 7.70 -7.25
CA ARG A 101 2.94 8.49 -6.31
C ARG A 101 3.22 9.89 -6.85
N LEU A 102 3.63 10.02 -8.10
CA LEU A 102 3.92 11.32 -8.72
C LEU A 102 2.67 12.22 -8.82
N ARG A 103 1.49 11.62 -9.02
CA ARG A 103 0.21 12.33 -9.11
C ARG A 103 -0.52 12.47 -7.77
N ASN A 104 0.06 12.01 -6.67
CA ASN A 104 -0.55 12.00 -5.33
C ASN A 104 -1.94 11.33 -5.30
N LEU A 105 -2.09 10.24 -6.04
CA LEU A 105 -3.31 9.42 -6.07
C LEU A 105 -3.20 8.31 -5.02
N ASP A 106 -4.34 7.90 -4.45
CA ASP A 106 -4.39 6.81 -3.48
C ASP A 106 -4.17 5.44 -4.17
N VAL A 107 -3.06 4.80 -3.84
CA VAL A 107 -2.67 3.48 -4.36
C VAL A 107 -3.60 2.38 -3.82
N SER A 108 -4.24 2.58 -2.66
CA SER A 108 -4.98 1.55 -1.92
C SER A 108 -6.37 1.28 -2.48
N TYR A 109 -6.94 2.26 -3.19
CA TYR A 109 -8.33 2.27 -3.67
C TYR A 109 -8.41 2.79 -5.11
N CYS A 110 -7.65 2.19 -6.02
CA CYS A 110 -7.54 2.72 -7.37
C CYS A 110 -8.16 1.82 -8.45
N ASP A 111 -9.24 2.33 -9.04
CA ASP A 111 -9.81 1.88 -10.31
C ASP A 111 -9.20 2.63 -11.52
N HIS A 112 -8.25 3.54 -11.28
CA HIS A 112 -7.70 4.39 -12.33
C HIS A 112 -6.69 3.61 -13.18
N ALA A 113 -7.08 3.24 -14.40
CA ALA A 113 -6.18 2.63 -15.36
C ALA A 113 -5.42 3.69 -16.15
N PHE A 114 -4.08 3.69 -16.05
CA PHE A 114 -3.24 4.54 -16.89
C PHE A 114 -3.17 4.02 -18.32
N THR A 115 -3.19 4.95 -19.26
CA THR A 115 -2.96 4.66 -20.68
C THR A 115 -1.48 4.39 -20.96
N ASP A 116 -1.17 3.72 -22.06
CA ASP A 116 0.23 3.46 -22.44
C ASP A 116 1.02 4.75 -22.70
N ALA A 117 0.35 5.80 -23.21
CA ALA A 117 0.96 7.11 -23.36
C ALA A 117 1.40 7.70 -22.01
N GLU A 118 0.59 7.56 -20.96
CA GLU A 118 0.93 8.01 -19.61
C GLU A 118 2.06 7.18 -19.02
N ARG A 119 2.04 5.85 -19.18
CA ARG A 119 3.14 4.97 -18.76
C ARG A 119 4.45 5.31 -19.47
N ASN A 120 4.39 5.73 -20.73
CA ASN A 120 5.56 6.13 -21.50
C ASN A 120 6.15 7.48 -21.04
N SER A 121 5.41 8.28 -20.26
CA SER A 121 5.96 9.47 -19.60
C SER A 121 6.91 9.14 -18.45
N VAL A 122 6.81 7.93 -17.87
CA VAL A 122 7.73 7.46 -16.82
C VAL A 122 8.99 6.88 -17.43
N ILE A 123 10.11 7.55 -17.18
CA ILE A 123 11.45 7.14 -17.63
C ILE A 123 12.25 6.61 -16.44
N ILE A 124 12.64 5.33 -16.50
CA ILE A 124 13.55 4.72 -15.53
C ILE A 124 14.97 4.85 -16.08
N LEU A 125 15.78 5.69 -15.44
CA LEU A 125 17.13 5.97 -15.90
C LEU A 125 17.99 4.70 -15.88
N ASN A 126 18.67 4.45 -17.01
CA ASN A 126 19.57 3.30 -17.20
C ASN A 126 18.94 1.94 -16.89
N ASN A 127 17.60 1.83 -16.92
CA ASN A 127 16.86 0.62 -16.53
C ASN A 127 17.30 0.06 -15.17
N ARG A 128 17.68 0.93 -14.24
CA ARG A 128 18.35 0.53 -13.00
C ARG A 128 17.43 0.69 -11.80
N LEU A 129 17.26 -0.40 -11.07
CA LEU A 129 16.70 -0.40 -9.72
C LEU A 129 17.83 -0.57 -8.70
N TYR A 130 17.55 -0.29 -7.44
CA TYR A 130 18.47 -0.54 -6.34
C TYR A 130 17.78 -1.42 -5.32
N SER A 131 18.34 -2.59 -5.04
CA SER A 131 17.81 -3.43 -3.96
C SER A 131 18.32 -2.89 -2.63
N VAL A 132 17.43 -2.82 -1.65
CA VAL A 132 17.79 -2.50 -0.26
C VAL A 132 17.99 -3.79 0.52
N GLN A 133 19.04 -3.87 1.33
CA GLN A 133 19.37 -5.08 2.10
C GLN A 133 18.51 -5.22 3.36
N THR A 134 18.08 -4.09 3.94
CA THR A 134 17.37 -4.06 5.21
C THR A 134 16.17 -3.12 5.13
N MET A 135 14.99 -3.64 5.49
CA MET A 135 13.81 -2.86 5.81
C MET A 135 13.50 -3.11 7.29
N GLN A 136 13.47 -2.05 8.09
CA GLN A 136 13.06 -2.11 9.48
C GLN A 136 11.56 -1.85 9.56
N VAL A 137 10.83 -2.72 10.26
CA VAL A 137 9.40 -2.55 10.48
C VAL A 137 9.17 -2.33 11.96
N HIS A 138 8.58 -1.21 12.30
CA HIS A 138 8.17 -0.91 13.66
C HIS A 138 6.76 -1.43 13.87
N TYR A 139 6.60 -2.43 14.72
CA TYR A 139 5.30 -3.01 15.05
C TYR A 139 5.10 -3.08 16.56
N THR A 140 3.86 -2.88 16.99
CA THR A 140 3.48 -3.06 18.40
C THR A 140 3.15 -4.54 18.63
N THR A 141 3.70 -5.10 19.70
CA THR A 141 3.33 -6.43 20.18
C THR A 141 2.45 -6.24 21.41
N TYR A 142 1.19 -6.64 21.31
CA TYR A 142 0.28 -6.69 22.45
C TYR A 142 0.43 -8.06 23.11
N ASP A 143 0.72 -8.08 24.41
CA ASP A 143 0.50 -9.28 25.21
C ASP A 143 -1.01 -9.44 25.43
N LEU A 144 -1.55 -10.58 24.99
CA LEU A 144 -2.97 -10.95 25.14
C LEU A 144 -3.24 -11.62 26.49
#